data_AF-A0A1Q8ZHI0-F1
#
_entry.id   AF-A0A1Q8ZHI0-F1
#
_cell.length_a   1.000
_cell.length_b   1.000
_cell.length_c   1.000
_cell.angle_alpha   90.00
_cell.angle_beta   90.00
_cell.angle_gamma   90.00
#
_symmetry.space_group_name_H-M   'P 1'
#
loop_
_entity.id
_entity.type
_entity.pdbx_description
1 polymer ?
#
loop_
_entity_poly.entity_id
_entity_poly.type
_entity_poly.pdbx_seq_one_letter_code
_entity_poly.pdbx_strand_id
1 'polypeptide(L)'
;MPHALSTPGTQPLKSQFRLYGLGVGLLSFCLVGGYPILARTQTVASNSDLNQVMTQVESNRSWSEASFPVENFRGYSSYYGDSRLVNGISDFNRGIDIVTQEGSYVRSWLGGRVERLAVDPVCGVTIVIQSGPWRHSYCNLRGTIQPDATGVPALVDSTGQVMLRVGQVVQVGSRIGRVGVISQMGQALLHWEIQYGDRWIDPADILTMMYAQQQTQVAAIQPLRQDAAPASRIVIALRRAIIGQESAGNFRAVNPHSGALGYGQVMPFNVRAWSIEALGYPLTPQQFINSPQLQLQIIDYKLGQYWQSSLRLSGGDEEIAVRMVAAQWYSGDPRLYNGTRVQRYNGGRYPSIQAYTLAVLSRYKTFRNN
;
A
#
# COMPACT_ATOMS: atom_id res chain seq x y z
N MET A 1 -60.65 42.06 -2.74
CA MET A 1 -62.00 42.01 -3.34
C MET A 1 -61.90 41.44 -4.76
N PRO A 2 -62.85 40.61 -5.22
CA PRO A 2 -62.52 39.28 -5.74
C PRO A 2 -62.89 39.00 -7.21
N HIS A 3 -62.29 37.91 -7.72
CA HIS A 3 -62.79 36.86 -8.63
C HIS A 3 -63.59 37.16 -9.92
N ALA A 4 -62.95 36.80 -11.06
CA ALA A 4 -63.30 35.77 -12.05
C ALA A 4 -64.63 35.78 -12.86
N LEU A 5 -64.57 35.05 -14.00
CA LEU A 5 -65.59 34.63 -15.00
C LEU A 5 -65.60 35.54 -16.25
N SER A 6 -65.65 35.08 -17.51
CA SER A 6 -66.14 33.83 -18.11
C SER A 6 -65.72 33.72 -19.61
N THR A 7 -65.49 32.50 -20.10
CA THR A 7 -65.72 32.04 -21.50
C THR A 7 -67.19 31.58 -21.63
N PRO A 8 -67.84 31.24 -22.78
CA PRO A 8 -67.29 30.62 -24.01
C PRO A 8 -68.03 30.95 -25.35
N GLY A 9 -67.63 30.33 -26.46
CA GLY A 9 -68.38 30.36 -27.73
C GLY A 9 -67.85 29.38 -28.78
N THR A 10 -68.70 28.44 -29.16
CA THR A 10 -68.52 27.18 -29.91
C THR A 10 -68.48 27.32 -31.45
N GLN A 11 -67.91 26.30 -32.11
CA GLN A 11 -67.78 26.08 -33.57
C GLN A 11 -69.12 25.92 -34.32
N PRO A 12 -69.16 25.80 -35.69
CA PRO A 12 -69.02 24.47 -36.34
C PRO A 12 -68.54 24.37 -37.83
N LEU A 13 -67.97 23.19 -38.15
CA LEU A 13 -68.12 22.29 -39.33
C LEU A 13 -68.10 22.81 -40.80
N LYS A 14 -67.25 22.18 -41.65
CA LYS A 14 -67.64 21.16 -42.67
C LYS A 14 -66.48 20.69 -43.59
N SER A 15 -66.27 19.37 -43.59
CA SER A 15 -65.96 18.40 -44.68
C SER A 15 -65.58 18.91 -46.09
N GLN A 16 -64.53 18.31 -46.73
CA GLN A 16 -64.63 17.48 -47.96
C GLN A 16 -63.29 16.75 -48.31
N PHE A 17 -63.42 15.60 -48.99
CA PHE A 17 -62.42 14.60 -49.38
C PHE A 17 -61.66 14.91 -50.70
N ARG A 18 -60.37 14.53 -50.83
CA ARG A 18 -59.83 13.46 -51.73
C ARG A 18 -58.29 13.52 -51.94
N LEU A 19 -57.66 12.34 -51.72
CA LEU A 19 -56.45 11.68 -52.29
C LEU A 19 -55.89 12.27 -53.62
N TYR A 20 -54.60 12.21 -54.02
CA TYR A 20 -53.41 11.36 -53.75
C TYR A 20 -52.14 12.17 -54.10
N GLY A 21 -50.99 11.87 -53.48
CA GLY A 21 -49.69 12.32 -53.99
C GLY A 21 -48.52 11.95 -53.07
N LEU A 22 -47.79 10.91 -53.44
CA LEU A 22 -46.57 10.42 -52.78
C LEU A 22 -45.52 11.53 -52.56
N GLY A 23 -45.01 11.64 -51.33
CA GLY A 23 -43.90 12.53 -51.00
C GLY A 23 -43.26 12.16 -49.66
N VAL A 24 -42.29 11.25 -49.72
CA VAL A 24 -41.14 11.02 -48.83
C VAL A 24 -41.25 11.60 -47.41
N GLY A 25 -41.37 10.70 -46.42
CA GLY A 25 -41.40 11.03 -45.00
C GLY A 25 -40.10 11.67 -44.51
N LEU A 26 -40.24 12.83 -43.87
CA LEU A 26 -39.26 13.40 -42.94
C LEU A 26 -39.83 13.22 -41.53
N LEU A 27 -39.42 12.14 -40.88
CA LEU A 27 -39.58 11.96 -39.44
C LEU A 27 -38.67 12.96 -38.73
N SER A 28 -39.26 14.05 -38.24
CA SER A 28 -38.67 14.90 -37.21
C SER A 28 -38.46 14.07 -35.95
N PHE A 29 -37.24 13.55 -35.78
CA PHE A 29 -36.78 13.04 -34.51
C PHE A 29 -36.25 14.22 -33.70
N CYS A 30 -36.98 14.60 -32.65
CA CYS A 30 -36.47 15.47 -31.60
C CYS A 30 -35.26 14.78 -30.96
N LEU A 31 -34.05 15.15 -31.39
CA LEU A 31 -32.82 14.80 -30.69
C LEU A 31 -32.79 15.58 -29.38
N VAL A 32 -33.32 14.97 -28.32
CA VAL A 32 -32.91 15.27 -26.96
C VAL A 32 -31.42 14.99 -26.90
N GLY A 33 -30.61 16.04 -26.95
CA GLY A 33 -29.18 16.00 -26.77
C GLY A 33 -28.84 15.53 -25.35
N GLY A 34 -28.94 14.23 -25.12
CA GLY A 34 -28.29 13.58 -24.00
C GLY A 34 -26.80 13.75 -24.21
N TYR A 35 -26.19 14.66 -23.45
CA TYR A 35 -24.75 14.63 -23.26
C TYR A 35 -24.41 13.22 -22.76
N PRO A 36 -23.62 12.41 -23.49
CA PRO A 36 -23.11 11.20 -22.91
C PRO A 36 -22.30 11.61 -21.68
N ILE A 37 -22.80 11.26 -20.49
CA ILE A 37 -21.97 11.11 -19.32
C ILE A 37 -21.01 9.98 -19.70
N LEU A 38 -19.87 10.36 -20.27
CA LEU A 38 -18.75 9.46 -20.42
C LEU A 38 -18.36 9.08 -19.00
N ALA A 39 -18.82 7.90 -18.56
CA ALA A 39 -18.25 7.24 -17.40
C ALA A 39 -16.76 7.07 -17.71
N ARG A 40 -15.94 7.98 -17.18
CA ARG A 40 -14.49 7.91 -17.28
C ARG A 40 -14.10 6.62 -16.58
N THR A 41 -13.89 5.56 -17.37
CA THR A 41 -13.41 4.28 -16.89
C THR A 41 -12.03 4.57 -16.31
N GLN A 42 -11.93 4.61 -14.98
CA GLN A 42 -10.66 4.82 -14.32
C GLN A 42 -9.82 3.57 -14.54
N THR A 43 -8.81 3.70 -15.39
CA THR A 43 -7.81 2.65 -15.60
C THR A 43 -6.93 2.58 -14.35
N VAL A 44 -7.12 1.53 -13.55
CA VAL A 44 -6.09 1.08 -12.61
C VAL A 44 -4.83 0.78 -13.43
N ALA A 45 -3.68 1.30 -13.00
CA ALA A 45 -2.44 1.16 -13.75
C ALA A 45 -2.09 -0.33 -13.95
N SER A 46 -1.65 -0.69 -15.15
CA SER A 46 -1.10 -2.03 -15.40
C SER A 46 0.21 -2.22 -14.62
N ASN A 47 0.58 -3.47 -14.28
CA ASN A 47 1.81 -3.74 -13.52
C ASN A 47 3.09 -3.21 -14.21
N SER A 48 3.11 -3.11 -15.54
CA SER A 48 4.22 -2.52 -16.32
C SER A 48 4.33 -1.00 -16.16
N ASP A 49 3.19 -0.33 -15.99
CA ASP A 49 3.08 1.12 -15.84
C ASP A 49 3.53 1.58 -14.45
N LEU A 50 3.21 0.82 -13.41
CA LEU A 50 3.64 1.08 -12.04
C LEU A 50 5.16 0.93 -11.91
N ASN A 51 5.76 -0.11 -12.50
CA ASN A 51 7.21 -0.28 -12.48
C ASN A 51 7.93 0.93 -13.10
N GLN A 52 7.43 1.48 -14.21
CA GLN A 52 8.01 2.68 -14.81
C GLN A 52 7.90 3.91 -13.90
N VAL A 53 6.73 4.14 -13.29
CA VAL A 53 6.53 5.22 -12.32
C VAL A 53 7.48 5.07 -11.14
N MET A 54 7.59 3.87 -10.57
CA MET A 54 8.45 3.64 -9.41
C MET A 54 9.95 3.75 -9.76
N THR A 55 10.40 3.20 -10.90
CA THR A 55 11.81 3.31 -11.36
C THR A 55 12.22 4.76 -11.61
N GLN A 56 11.34 5.59 -12.18
CA GLN A 56 11.63 7.01 -12.36
C GLN A 56 11.91 7.71 -11.02
N VAL A 57 11.25 7.28 -9.95
CA VAL A 57 11.33 7.98 -8.67
C VAL A 57 12.48 7.46 -7.81
N GLU A 58 12.77 6.17 -7.89
CA GLU A 58 14.01 5.58 -7.38
C GLU A 58 15.26 6.27 -7.96
N SER A 59 15.27 6.55 -9.27
CA SER A 59 16.40 7.17 -9.95
C SER A 59 16.64 8.65 -9.61
N ASN A 60 15.60 9.36 -9.14
CA ASN A 60 15.64 10.80 -8.89
C ASN A 60 16.03 11.19 -7.44
N ARG A 61 16.41 10.22 -6.59
CA ARG A 61 16.77 10.44 -5.16
C ARG A 61 15.73 11.25 -4.34
N SER A 62 14.48 11.39 -4.79
CA SER A 62 13.50 12.27 -4.13
C SER A 62 12.85 11.67 -2.87
N TRP A 63 13.06 10.38 -2.64
CA TRP A 63 12.48 9.64 -1.51
C TRP A 63 13.27 9.82 -0.20
N SER A 64 14.55 10.22 -0.27
CA SER A 64 15.35 10.46 0.93
C SER A 64 14.82 11.59 1.79
N GLU A 65 14.07 12.51 1.17
CA GLU A 65 13.47 13.67 1.83
C GLU A 65 12.03 13.40 2.27
N ALA A 66 11.42 12.28 1.87
CA ALA A 66 10.01 12.00 2.11
C ALA A 66 9.69 11.73 3.60
N SER A 67 8.61 12.33 4.10
CA SER A 67 8.16 12.19 5.48
C SER A 67 7.02 11.18 5.62
N PHE A 68 7.08 10.32 6.64
CA PHE A 68 5.91 9.51 7.00
C PHE A 68 4.73 10.44 7.38
N PRO A 69 3.52 10.21 6.83
CA PRO A 69 2.48 11.24 6.74
C PRO A 69 1.76 11.53 8.06
N VAL A 70 1.99 10.76 9.12
CA VAL A 70 1.32 10.95 10.42
C VAL A 70 2.25 10.73 11.60
N GLU A 71 2.00 11.41 12.71
CA GLU A 71 2.59 11.14 14.01
C GLU A 71 1.78 10.08 14.79
N ASN A 72 2.37 9.50 15.84
CA ASN A 72 1.71 8.53 16.75
C ASN A 72 1.07 7.31 16.05
N PHE A 73 1.68 6.82 14.98
CA PHE A 73 1.25 5.63 14.24
C PHE A 73 0.93 4.44 15.15
N ARG A 74 -0.21 3.77 14.92
CA ARG A 74 -0.64 2.58 15.66
C ARG A 74 -0.86 1.35 14.80
N GLY A 75 -1.06 1.51 13.48
CA GLY A 75 -1.31 0.40 12.56
C GLY A 75 -2.06 0.85 11.31
N TYR A 76 -2.48 -0.13 10.50
CA TYR A 76 -3.33 0.08 9.34
C TYR A 76 -4.69 -0.60 9.57
N SER A 77 -5.78 0.01 9.09
CA SER A 77 -7.13 -0.57 9.18
C SER A 77 -7.75 -0.94 7.84
N SER A 78 -7.26 -0.36 6.73
CA SER A 78 -7.61 -0.76 5.37
C SER A 78 -6.47 -0.44 4.40
N TYR A 79 -6.47 -1.12 3.26
CA TYR A 79 -5.43 -1.07 2.25
C TYR A 79 -6.00 -0.66 0.88
N TYR A 80 -5.10 -0.22 0.00
CA TYR A 80 -5.44 0.12 -1.37
C TYR A 80 -6.12 -1.08 -2.06
N GLY A 81 -7.20 -0.82 -2.78
CA GLY A 81 -7.99 -1.84 -3.46
C GLY A 81 -9.01 -2.59 -2.61
N ASP A 82 -9.05 -2.36 -1.29
CA ASP A 82 -10.15 -2.86 -0.46
C ASP A 82 -11.49 -2.27 -0.94
N SER A 83 -12.54 -3.10 -0.94
CA SER A 83 -13.90 -2.61 -1.19
C SER A 83 -14.40 -1.82 0.01
N ARG A 84 -14.77 -0.55 -0.22
CA ARG A 84 -15.37 0.34 0.78
C ARG A 84 -16.85 0.50 0.49
N LEU A 85 -17.70 0.36 1.50
CA LEU A 85 -19.11 0.70 1.35
C LEU A 85 -19.29 2.21 1.60
N VAL A 86 -19.55 2.96 0.54
CA VAL A 86 -19.84 4.39 0.60
C VAL A 86 -21.31 4.57 0.23
N ASN A 87 -22.15 5.00 1.18
CA ASN A 87 -23.59 5.16 0.99
C ASN A 87 -24.30 3.91 0.42
N GLY A 88 -23.83 2.72 0.80
CA GLY A 88 -24.38 1.43 0.33
C GLY A 88 -23.87 0.96 -1.03
N ILE A 89 -22.95 1.69 -1.66
CA ILE A 89 -22.29 1.32 -2.91
C ILE A 89 -20.86 0.88 -2.62
N SER A 90 -20.44 -0.25 -3.20
CA SER A 90 -19.04 -0.68 -3.16
C SER A 90 -18.18 0.27 -3.99
N ASP A 91 -17.36 1.06 -3.32
CA ASP A 91 -16.33 1.91 -3.88
C ASP A 91 -14.94 1.25 -3.72
N PHE A 92 -14.00 1.67 -4.55
CA PHE A 92 -12.62 1.19 -4.54
C PHE A 92 -11.77 2.09 -3.65
N ASN A 93 -11.10 1.53 -2.65
CA ASN A 93 -10.18 2.28 -1.81
C ASN A 93 -8.92 2.71 -2.60
N ARG A 94 -8.71 4.02 -2.77
CA ARG A 94 -7.57 4.58 -3.52
C ARG A 94 -6.39 4.96 -2.64
N GLY A 95 -6.43 4.60 -1.37
CA GLY A 95 -5.38 4.88 -0.42
C GLY A 95 -5.27 3.83 0.67
N ILE A 96 -4.64 4.20 1.77
CA ILE A 96 -4.57 3.39 2.99
C ILE A 96 -5.20 4.14 4.15
N ASP A 97 -5.71 3.39 5.14
CA ASP A 97 -6.11 3.98 6.42
C ASP A 97 -5.06 3.70 7.47
N ILE A 98 -4.52 4.79 8.03
CA ILE A 98 -3.47 4.78 9.04
C ILE A 98 -4.11 5.09 10.39
N VAL A 99 -4.18 4.08 11.26
CA VAL A 99 -4.72 4.21 12.62
C VAL A 99 -3.73 4.99 13.48
N THR A 100 -4.24 5.98 14.20
CA THR A 100 -3.45 6.83 15.10
C THR A 100 -4.28 7.33 16.29
N GLN A 101 -3.78 8.34 17.00
CA GLN A 101 -4.51 9.05 18.05
C GLN A 101 -5.23 10.26 17.46
N GLU A 102 -6.40 10.55 18.02
CA GLU A 102 -7.12 11.78 17.78
C GLU A 102 -6.20 12.99 17.97
N GLY A 103 -6.19 13.92 17.02
CA GLY A 103 -5.35 15.12 17.10
C GLY A 103 -3.87 14.90 16.78
N SER A 104 -3.46 13.69 16.39
CA SER A 104 -2.07 13.46 15.91
C SER A 104 -1.79 14.33 14.70
N TYR A 105 -0.61 14.94 14.65
CA TYR A 105 -0.23 15.77 13.52
C TYR A 105 -0.05 14.95 12.25
N VAL A 106 -0.59 15.50 11.17
CA VAL A 106 -0.38 15.04 9.80
C VAL A 106 0.75 15.86 9.20
N ARG A 107 1.71 15.18 8.59
CA ARG A 107 2.91 15.77 7.99
C ARG A 107 2.85 15.66 6.49
N SER A 108 3.28 16.71 5.79
CA SER A 108 3.40 16.68 4.34
C SER A 108 4.44 15.63 3.93
N TRP A 109 4.02 14.65 3.15
CA TRP A 109 4.88 13.57 2.67
C TRP A 109 6.02 14.05 1.79
N LEU A 110 5.72 14.95 0.84
CA LEU A 110 6.70 15.67 0.04
C LEU A 110 6.46 17.17 0.19
N GLY A 111 7.50 17.98 -0.05
CA GLY A 111 7.34 19.42 -0.20
C GLY A 111 6.52 19.74 -1.45
N GLY A 112 5.64 20.73 -1.39
CA GLY A 112 4.73 21.01 -2.50
C GLY A 112 3.83 22.21 -2.29
N ARG A 113 2.97 22.45 -3.27
CA ARG A 113 1.95 23.50 -3.21
C ARG A 113 0.63 22.89 -2.77
N VAL A 114 -0.03 23.50 -1.78
CA VAL A 114 -1.41 23.18 -1.41
C VAL A 114 -2.30 23.48 -2.62
N GLU A 115 -2.78 22.43 -3.28
CA GLU A 115 -3.58 22.53 -4.49
C GLU A 115 -5.06 22.73 -4.13
N ARG A 116 -5.57 21.95 -3.17
CA ARG A 116 -6.97 21.95 -2.78
C ARG A 116 -7.15 21.78 -1.28
N LEU A 117 -8.11 22.52 -0.73
CA LEU A 117 -8.69 22.30 0.59
C LEU A 117 -10.20 22.13 0.39
N ALA A 118 -10.76 21.01 0.84
CA ALA A 118 -12.19 20.72 0.66
C ALA A 118 -12.80 19.96 1.84
N VAL A 119 -14.12 20.00 1.94
CA VAL A 119 -14.90 19.10 2.80
C VAL A 119 -15.60 18.10 1.89
N ASP A 120 -15.07 16.89 1.81
CA ASP A 120 -15.62 15.81 0.99
C ASP A 120 -16.65 15.01 1.82
N PRO A 121 -17.83 14.63 1.28
CA PRO A 121 -18.91 13.99 2.05
C PRO A 121 -18.54 12.67 2.74
N VAL A 122 -17.53 11.98 2.22
CA VAL A 122 -17.06 10.66 2.70
C VAL A 122 -15.80 10.80 3.52
N CYS A 123 -14.89 11.68 3.09
CA CYS A 123 -13.56 11.84 3.66
C CYS A 123 -13.49 12.95 4.73
N GLY A 124 -14.51 13.80 4.86
CA GLY A 124 -14.47 14.97 5.74
C GLY A 124 -13.52 16.05 5.22
N VAL A 125 -12.82 16.72 6.13
CA VAL A 125 -11.83 17.74 5.76
C VAL A 125 -10.64 17.07 5.06
N THR A 126 -10.32 17.55 3.86
CA THR A 126 -9.31 17.01 2.97
C THR A 126 -8.31 18.08 2.55
N ILE A 127 -7.03 17.74 2.55
CA ILE A 127 -5.94 18.51 1.95
C ILE A 127 -5.41 17.74 0.73
N VAL A 128 -5.19 18.43 -0.38
CA VAL A 128 -4.44 17.90 -1.54
C VAL A 128 -3.23 18.79 -1.79
N ILE A 129 -2.05 18.18 -1.90
CA ILE A 129 -0.79 18.86 -2.19
C ILE A 129 -0.21 18.32 -3.50
N GLN A 130 0.20 19.24 -4.36
CA GLN A 130 0.91 18.97 -5.60
C GLN A 130 2.43 19.10 -5.38
N SER A 131 3.18 18.06 -5.72
CA SER A 131 4.65 17.98 -5.60
C SER A 131 5.25 17.49 -6.92
N GLY A 132 5.46 18.40 -7.87
CA GLY A 132 5.90 18.03 -9.23
C GLY A 132 4.81 17.21 -9.93
N PRO A 133 5.06 15.97 -10.41
CA PRO A 133 4.04 15.11 -11.00
C PRO A 133 3.13 14.43 -9.96
N TRP A 134 3.44 14.56 -8.67
CA TRP A 134 2.73 13.86 -7.60
C TRP A 134 1.58 14.69 -7.04
N ARG A 135 0.45 14.04 -6.79
CA ARG A 135 -0.59 14.56 -5.88
C ARG A 135 -0.72 13.61 -4.69
N HIS A 136 -0.80 14.17 -3.49
CA HIS A 136 -1.04 13.41 -2.28
C HIS A 136 -2.16 14.05 -1.47
N SER A 137 -3.11 13.22 -1.05
CA SER A 137 -4.36 13.62 -0.39
C SER A 137 -4.39 13.11 1.03
N TYR A 138 -4.83 13.95 1.95
CA TYR A 138 -4.94 13.67 3.39
C TYR A 138 -6.37 13.93 3.82
N CYS A 139 -7.05 12.89 4.29
CA CYS A 139 -8.48 12.90 4.58
C CYS A 139 -8.73 12.58 6.06
N ASN A 140 -9.96 12.83 6.51
CA ASN A 140 -10.40 12.71 7.91
C ASN A 140 -9.61 13.64 8.85
N LEU A 141 -9.48 14.90 8.47
CA LEU A 141 -8.75 15.91 9.25
C LEU A 141 -9.69 16.70 10.17
N ARG A 142 -9.09 17.29 11.22
CA ARG A 142 -9.71 18.32 12.05
C ARG A 142 -9.61 19.69 11.41
N GLY A 143 -10.43 20.60 11.93
CA GLY A 143 -10.45 22.00 11.57
C GLY A 143 -11.66 22.34 10.70
N THR A 144 -11.74 23.59 10.30
CA THR A 144 -12.76 24.10 9.39
C THR A 144 -12.09 24.67 8.16
N ILE A 145 -12.75 24.55 7.01
CA ILE A 145 -12.34 25.25 5.80
C ILE A 145 -13.23 26.47 5.65
N GLN A 146 -12.60 27.63 5.66
CA GLN A 146 -13.26 28.92 5.52
C GLN A 146 -12.39 29.85 4.66
N PRO A 147 -12.98 30.77 3.89
CA PRO A 147 -12.21 31.81 3.22
C PRO A 147 -11.41 32.64 4.22
N ASP A 148 -10.17 32.97 3.87
CA ASP A 148 -9.37 33.94 4.62
C ASP A 148 -9.82 35.39 4.31
N ALA A 149 -9.12 36.38 4.88
CA ALA A 149 -9.41 37.80 4.66
C ALA A 149 -9.32 38.24 3.18
N THR A 150 -8.67 37.45 2.32
CA THR A 150 -8.55 37.68 0.87
C THR A 150 -9.54 36.85 0.05
N GLY A 151 -10.40 36.05 0.70
CA GLY A 151 -11.36 35.17 0.06
C GLY A 151 -10.79 33.82 -0.39
N VAL A 152 -9.52 33.52 -0.11
CA VAL A 152 -8.88 32.25 -0.48
C VAL A 152 -9.25 31.18 0.54
N PRO A 153 -9.67 29.96 0.13
CA PRO A 153 -9.96 28.88 1.06
C PRO A 153 -8.76 28.58 1.96
N ALA A 154 -9.02 28.56 3.27
CA ALA A 154 -8.04 28.26 4.29
C ALA A 154 -8.58 27.21 5.27
N LEU A 155 -7.74 26.22 5.58
CA LEU A 155 -7.96 25.29 6.68
C LEU A 155 -7.49 25.97 7.96
N VAL A 156 -8.36 25.99 8.98
CA VAL A 156 -8.05 26.54 10.30
C VAL A 156 -8.32 25.49 11.37
N ASP A 157 -7.27 25.13 12.10
CA ASP A 157 -7.35 24.34 13.33
C ASP A 157 -6.60 25.09 14.44
N SER A 158 -7.33 25.96 15.14
CA SER A 158 -6.77 26.85 16.17
C SER A 158 -6.18 26.10 17.35
N THR A 159 -6.83 25.01 17.78
CA THR A 159 -6.35 24.18 18.89
C THR A 159 -5.06 23.42 18.56
N GLY A 160 -4.74 23.25 17.27
CA GLY A 160 -3.50 22.65 16.78
C GLY A 160 -2.49 23.64 16.26
N GLN A 161 -2.82 24.93 16.26
CA GLN A 161 -2.04 25.99 15.63
C GLN A 161 -1.70 25.68 14.16
N VAL A 162 -2.61 25.01 13.45
CA VAL A 162 -2.46 24.72 12.02
C VAL A 162 -3.33 25.69 11.22
N MET A 163 -2.71 26.40 10.28
CA MET A 163 -3.39 27.18 9.26
C MET A 163 -2.75 26.90 7.90
N LEU A 164 -3.54 26.41 6.96
CA LEU A 164 -3.11 26.17 5.58
C LEU A 164 -3.98 26.95 4.61
N ARG A 165 -3.38 27.48 3.53
CA ARG A 165 -4.11 28.20 2.47
C ARG A 165 -3.88 27.54 1.12
N VAL A 166 -4.89 27.54 0.26
CA VAL A 166 -4.70 27.15 -1.13
C VAL A 166 -3.60 28.03 -1.77
N GLY A 167 -2.69 27.40 -2.51
CA GLY A 167 -1.54 28.04 -3.13
C GLY A 167 -0.30 28.13 -2.24
N GLN A 168 -0.41 27.91 -0.92
CA GLN A 168 0.74 27.89 -0.01
C GLN A 168 1.74 26.81 -0.39
N VAL A 169 3.05 27.12 -0.34
CA VAL A 169 4.10 26.10 -0.46
C VAL A 169 4.45 25.58 0.93
N VAL A 170 4.46 24.26 1.09
CA VAL A 170 4.84 23.57 2.33
C VAL A 170 6.13 22.78 2.10
N GLN A 171 6.98 22.77 3.12
CA GLN A 171 8.18 21.94 3.12
C GLN A 171 7.83 20.50 3.47
N VAL A 172 8.68 19.57 3.07
CA VAL A 172 8.51 18.18 3.48
C VAL A 172 8.53 18.05 5.01
N GLY A 173 7.69 17.16 5.55
CA GLY A 173 7.55 16.95 7.00
C GLY A 173 6.81 18.05 7.75
N SER A 174 6.45 19.17 7.10
CA SER A 174 5.67 20.23 7.72
C SER A 174 4.35 19.69 8.27
N ARG A 175 3.97 20.11 9.47
CA ARG A 175 2.66 19.79 10.06
C ARG A 175 1.58 20.56 9.32
N ILE A 176 0.73 19.84 8.57
CA ILE A 176 -0.27 20.41 7.66
C ILE A 176 -1.71 20.21 8.13
N GLY A 177 -1.92 19.41 9.16
CA GLY A 177 -3.24 19.10 9.70
C GLY A 177 -3.12 18.25 10.95
N ARG A 178 -4.27 17.88 11.51
CA ARG A 178 -4.35 16.90 12.60
C ARG A 178 -5.50 15.94 12.35
N VAL A 179 -5.33 14.71 12.79
CA VAL A 179 -6.30 13.62 12.54
C VAL A 179 -7.60 13.84 13.32
N GLY A 180 -8.72 13.74 12.61
CA GLY A 180 -10.08 13.79 13.13
C GLY A 180 -10.55 12.47 13.73
N VAL A 181 -11.83 12.39 14.07
CA VAL A 181 -12.50 11.14 14.49
C VAL A 181 -13.65 10.90 13.54
N ILE A 182 -13.74 9.69 12.99
CA ILE A 182 -14.93 9.28 12.24
C ILE A 182 -15.99 8.92 13.25
N SER A 183 -17.02 9.77 13.36
CA SER A 183 -18.01 9.78 14.44
C SER A 183 -18.84 8.49 14.59
N GLN A 184 -18.82 7.58 13.61
CA GLN A 184 -19.57 6.32 13.67
C GLN A 184 -18.78 5.12 14.24
N MET A 185 -17.44 5.17 14.28
CA MET A 185 -16.60 4.04 14.75
C MET A 185 -15.66 4.42 15.91
N GLY A 186 -15.59 5.70 16.30
CA GLY A 186 -14.73 6.16 17.40
C GLY A 186 -13.22 5.99 17.18
N GLN A 187 -12.81 5.60 15.97
CA GLN A 187 -11.42 5.38 15.62
C GLN A 187 -10.84 6.63 14.94
N ALA A 188 -9.70 7.10 15.46
CA ALA A 188 -8.91 8.14 14.82
C ALA A 188 -7.99 7.52 13.77
N LEU A 189 -8.20 7.90 12.51
CA LEU A 189 -7.40 7.42 11.39
C LEU A 189 -7.13 8.54 10.38
N LEU A 190 -5.97 8.49 9.73
CA LEU A 190 -5.69 9.27 8.53
C LEU A 190 -6.00 8.40 7.32
N HIS A 191 -6.86 8.87 6.42
CA HIS A 191 -6.95 8.27 5.10
C HIS A 191 -5.98 9.00 4.16
N TRP A 192 -5.05 8.26 3.56
CA TRP A 192 -3.96 8.83 2.77
C TRP A 192 -3.91 8.20 1.38
N GLU A 193 -3.95 9.05 0.35
CA GLU A 193 -3.96 8.63 -1.06
C GLU A 193 -2.82 9.29 -1.84
N ILE A 194 -2.36 8.61 -2.90
CA ILE A 194 -1.24 9.07 -3.73
C ILE A 194 -1.57 8.89 -5.20
N GLN A 195 -1.23 9.90 -6.00
CA GLN A 195 -1.28 9.87 -7.45
C GLN A 195 0.02 10.32 -8.08
N TYR A 196 0.39 9.69 -9.19
CA TYR A 196 1.42 10.16 -10.12
C TYR A 196 0.76 10.50 -11.47
N GLY A 197 0.72 11.79 -11.83
CA GLY A 197 -0.07 12.26 -12.97
C GLY A 197 -1.56 11.97 -12.75
N ASP A 198 -2.14 11.13 -13.60
CA ASP A 198 -3.54 10.69 -13.52
C ASP A 198 -3.71 9.28 -12.91
N ARG A 199 -2.61 8.65 -12.45
CA ARG A 199 -2.60 7.28 -11.96
C ARG A 199 -2.61 7.25 -10.43
N TRP A 200 -3.52 6.46 -9.86
CA TRP A 200 -3.50 6.13 -8.44
C TRP A 200 -2.43 5.09 -8.15
N ILE A 201 -1.67 5.32 -7.08
CA ILE A 201 -0.56 4.48 -6.63
C ILE A 201 -0.92 3.92 -5.27
N ASP A 202 -0.65 2.63 -5.05
CA ASP A 202 -0.79 2.01 -3.73
C ASP A 202 0.20 2.67 -2.75
N PRO A 203 -0.27 3.38 -1.70
CA PRO A 203 0.63 4.00 -0.74
C PRO A 203 1.50 3.00 0.04
N ALA A 204 1.11 1.73 0.15
CA ALA A 204 1.94 0.71 0.78
C ALA A 204 3.26 0.47 0.00
N ASP A 205 3.22 0.56 -1.33
CA ASP A 205 4.43 0.47 -2.17
C ASP A 205 5.39 1.63 -1.89
N ILE A 206 4.84 2.82 -1.76
CA ILE A 206 5.58 4.03 -1.42
C ILE A 206 6.24 3.90 -0.05
N LEU A 207 5.47 3.48 0.97
CA LEU A 207 5.99 3.31 2.33
C LEU A 207 7.10 2.26 2.40
N THR A 208 6.95 1.18 1.62
CA THR A 208 7.99 0.15 1.49
C THR A 208 9.28 0.75 0.94
N MET A 209 9.19 1.59 -0.09
CA MET A 209 10.35 2.25 -0.68
C MET A 209 10.99 3.29 0.26
N MET A 210 10.18 4.10 0.94
CA MET A 210 10.67 5.06 1.95
C MET A 210 11.44 4.35 3.07
N TYR A 211 10.92 3.23 3.56
CA TYR A 211 11.57 2.43 4.58
C TYR A 211 12.90 1.83 4.08
N ALA A 212 12.92 1.26 2.88
CA ALA A 212 14.13 0.71 2.27
C ALA A 212 15.23 1.78 2.09
N GLN A 213 14.85 3.00 1.68
CA GLN A 213 15.80 4.10 1.54
C GLN A 213 16.29 4.68 2.86
N GLN A 214 15.44 4.78 3.89
CA GLN A 214 15.90 5.15 5.23
C GLN A 214 16.93 4.16 5.76
N GLN A 215 16.71 2.86 5.56
CA GLN A 215 17.70 1.84 5.94
C GLN A 215 19.01 2.00 5.16
N THR A 216 18.94 2.33 3.87
CA THR A 216 20.13 2.56 3.03
C THR A 216 20.90 3.82 3.47
N GLN A 217 20.22 4.91 3.83
CA GLN A 217 20.86 6.12 4.37
C GLN A 217 21.48 5.88 5.76
N VAL A 218 20.79 5.16 6.65
CA VAL A 218 21.35 4.77 7.96
C VAL A 218 22.58 3.87 7.77
N ALA A 219 22.54 2.96 6.79
CA ALA A 219 23.68 2.13 6.42
C ALA A 219 24.82 2.90 5.72
N ALA A 220 24.53 4.05 5.08
CA ALA A 220 25.53 4.92 4.45
C ALA A 220 26.15 5.94 5.44
N ILE A 221 25.44 6.31 6.51
CA ILE A 221 25.95 7.15 7.61
C ILE A 221 26.79 6.31 8.60
N GLN A 222 26.55 5.00 8.67
CA GLN A 222 27.56 4.06 9.15
C GLN A 222 28.64 3.92 8.07
N PRO A 223 29.95 3.99 8.39
CA PRO A 223 30.97 3.79 7.37
C PRO A 223 30.76 2.40 6.76
N LEU A 224 30.61 2.41 5.43
CA LEU A 224 30.54 1.25 4.55
C LEU A 224 31.45 0.14 5.10
N ARG A 225 30.87 -0.98 5.52
CA ARG A 225 31.58 -2.25 5.34
C ARG A 225 31.70 -2.45 3.84
N GLN A 226 32.78 -1.92 3.29
CA GLN A 226 33.41 -2.47 2.10
C GLN A 226 33.57 -3.96 2.40
N ASP A 227 32.74 -4.76 1.73
CA ASP A 227 32.72 -6.21 1.60
C ASP A 227 31.25 -6.64 1.59
N ALA A 228 30.67 -6.82 0.39
CA ALA A 228 29.68 -7.88 0.25
C ALA A 228 30.44 -9.21 0.41
N ALA A 229 30.87 -9.51 1.64
CA ALA A 229 31.54 -10.74 1.96
C ALA A 229 30.61 -11.89 1.52
N PRO A 230 31.15 -12.98 0.93
CA PRO A 230 30.36 -14.17 0.67
C PRO A 230 29.60 -14.55 1.95
N ALA A 231 28.36 -15.05 1.79
CA ALA A 231 27.53 -15.46 2.92
C ALA A 231 28.38 -16.25 3.93
N SER A 232 28.34 -15.84 5.21
CA SER A 232 29.21 -16.45 6.22
C SER A 232 29.00 -17.97 6.23
N ARG A 233 30.04 -18.74 6.59
CA ARG A 233 29.92 -20.21 6.67
C ARG A 233 28.71 -20.65 7.51
N ILE A 234 28.36 -19.86 8.52
CA ILE A 234 27.17 -20.03 9.36
C ILE A 234 25.88 -19.89 8.56
N VAL A 235 25.74 -18.83 7.77
CA VAL A 235 24.55 -18.61 6.93
C VAL A 235 24.43 -19.70 5.87
N ILE A 236 25.54 -20.13 5.28
CA ILE A 236 25.54 -21.26 4.32
C ILE A 236 25.09 -22.55 5.01
N ALA A 237 25.58 -22.85 6.21
CA ALA A 237 25.17 -24.02 6.98
C ALA A 237 23.69 -23.96 7.38
N LEU A 238 23.19 -22.80 7.82
CA LEU A 238 21.77 -22.57 8.12
C LEU A 238 20.89 -22.81 6.89
N ARG A 239 21.27 -22.23 5.74
CA ARG A 239 20.57 -22.43 4.48
C ARG A 239 20.46 -23.91 4.13
N ARG A 240 21.58 -24.64 4.16
CA ARG A 240 21.60 -26.09 3.86
C ARG A 240 20.77 -26.90 4.86
N ALA A 241 20.82 -26.55 6.15
CA ALA A 241 20.10 -27.24 7.21
C ALA A 241 18.58 -27.08 7.13
N ILE A 242 18.12 -25.88 6.75
CA ILE A 242 16.70 -25.58 6.52
C ILE A 242 16.24 -26.27 5.23
N ILE A 243 17.01 -26.14 4.14
CA ILE A 243 16.55 -26.55 2.81
C ILE A 243 16.55 -28.06 2.58
N GLY A 244 17.42 -28.80 3.27
CA GLY A 244 17.33 -30.26 3.31
C GLY A 244 15.97 -30.78 3.80
N GLN A 245 15.17 -29.93 4.47
CA GLN A 245 13.79 -30.23 4.86
C GLN A 245 12.75 -29.75 3.83
N GLU A 246 12.97 -28.57 3.25
CA GLU A 246 11.92 -27.81 2.54
C GLU A 246 11.70 -28.25 1.09
N SER A 247 12.77 -28.44 0.31
CA SER A 247 12.66 -28.60 -1.15
C SER A 247 13.54 -29.71 -1.74
N ALA A 248 14.31 -30.41 -0.90
CA ALA A 248 15.34 -31.36 -1.31
C ALA A 248 16.33 -30.79 -2.35
N GLY A 249 16.49 -29.46 -2.38
CA GLY A 249 17.37 -28.74 -3.30
C GLY A 249 16.75 -28.32 -4.63
N ASN A 250 15.43 -28.44 -4.81
CA ASN A 250 14.76 -28.05 -6.05
C ASN A 250 14.43 -26.55 -6.09
N PHE A 251 15.15 -25.80 -6.94
CA PHE A 251 14.95 -24.36 -7.16
C PHE A 251 13.65 -23.99 -7.88
N ARG A 252 12.95 -24.95 -8.47
CA ARG A 252 11.67 -24.77 -9.16
C ARG A 252 10.49 -25.41 -8.41
N ALA A 253 10.70 -25.87 -7.19
CA ALA A 253 9.63 -26.44 -6.38
C ALA A 253 8.53 -25.39 -6.12
N VAL A 254 7.28 -25.78 -6.28
CA VAL A 254 6.12 -25.00 -5.82
C VAL A 254 5.31 -25.90 -4.91
N ASN A 255 5.11 -25.48 -3.66
CA ASN A 255 4.27 -26.24 -2.76
C ASN A 255 2.81 -26.23 -3.26
N PRO A 256 2.18 -27.39 -3.49
CA PRO A 256 0.83 -27.45 -4.03
C PRO A 256 -0.25 -26.95 -3.06
N HIS A 257 0.05 -26.87 -1.76
CA HIS A 257 -0.90 -26.42 -0.74
C HIS A 257 -0.71 -24.96 -0.35
N SER A 258 0.52 -24.53 -0.11
CA SER A 258 0.83 -23.16 0.36
C SER A 258 1.25 -22.21 -0.77
N GLY A 259 1.60 -22.72 -1.94
CA GLY A 259 2.18 -21.92 -3.03
C GLY A 259 3.61 -21.44 -2.77
N ALA A 260 4.27 -21.95 -1.71
CA ALA A 260 5.65 -21.61 -1.38
C ALA A 260 6.63 -21.95 -2.52
N LEU A 261 7.59 -21.07 -2.77
CA LEU A 261 8.38 -21.04 -4.01
C LEU A 261 9.84 -21.43 -3.79
N GLY A 262 10.33 -22.22 -4.74
CA GLY A 262 11.73 -22.47 -5.00
C GLY A 262 12.49 -23.14 -3.86
N TYR A 263 13.80 -22.92 -3.87
CA TYR A 263 14.79 -23.61 -3.05
C TYR A 263 14.51 -23.48 -1.54
N GLY A 264 14.06 -22.31 -1.10
CA GLY A 264 13.77 -22.03 0.31
C GLY A 264 12.30 -22.19 0.72
N GLN A 265 11.40 -22.57 -0.20
CA GLN A 265 9.95 -22.54 0.00
C GLN A 265 9.49 -21.16 0.54
N VAL A 266 9.91 -20.10 -0.15
CA VAL A 266 9.56 -18.70 0.21
C VAL A 266 8.12 -18.42 -0.22
N MET A 267 7.30 -17.92 0.71
CA MET A 267 5.92 -17.56 0.38
C MET A 267 5.87 -16.44 -0.68
N PRO A 268 4.98 -16.52 -1.69
CA PRO A 268 4.93 -15.54 -2.78
C PRO A 268 4.83 -14.08 -2.33
N PHE A 269 4.07 -13.80 -1.27
CA PHE A 269 3.90 -12.44 -0.74
C PHE A 269 5.18 -11.86 -0.12
N ASN A 270 6.15 -12.70 0.29
CA ASN A 270 7.44 -12.24 0.83
C ASN A 270 8.42 -11.86 -0.27
N VAL A 271 8.28 -12.43 -1.48
CA VAL A 271 9.27 -12.30 -2.56
C VAL A 271 9.57 -10.84 -2.86
N ARG A 272 8.53 -10.01 -2.96
CA ARG A 272 8.69 -8.59 -3.30
C ARG A 272 9.44 -7.82 -2.22
N ALA A 273 9.00 -7.91 -0.96
CA ALA A 273 9.66 -7.20 0.13
C ALA A 273 11.10 -7.69 0.33
N TRP A 274 11.33 -9.00 0.32
CA TRP A 274 12.67 -9.56 0.57
C TRP A 274 13.65 -9.28 -0.57
N SER A 275 13.19 -9.24 -1.83
CA SER A 275 14.04 -8.84 -2.96
C SER A 275 14.43 -7.37 -2.89
N ILE A 276 13.51 -6.48 -2.50
CA ILE A 276 13.85 -5.08 -2.23
C ILE A 276 14.92 -4.99 -1.15
N GLU A 277 14.74 -5.68 -0.02
CA GLU A 277 15.71 -5.63 1.08
C GLU A 277 17.08 -6.19 0.69
N ALA A 278 17.13 -7.30 -0.05
CA ALA A 278 18.38 -8.01 -0.33
C ALA A 278 19.12 -7.50 -1.57
N LEU A 279 18.38 -7.03 -2.58
CA LEU A 279 18.91 -6.70 -3.91
C LEU A 279 18.78 -5.21 -4.24
N GLY A 280 17.93 -4.49 -3.51
CA GLY A 280 17.59 -3.10 -3.80
C GLY A 280 16.51 -2.90 -4.86
N TYR A 281 15.86 -3.97 -5.33
CA TYR A 281 14.76 -3.89 -6.31
C TYR A 281 13.75 -5.05 -6.17
N PRO A 282 12.47 -4.84 -6.51
CA PRO A 282 11.46 -5.87 -6.37
C PRO A 282 11.56 -6.95 -7.46
N LEU A 283 11.32 -8.19 -7.05
CA LEU A 283 11.05 -9.31 -7.93
C LEU A 283 9.58 -9.73 -7.83
N THR A 284 9.03 -10.18 -8.96
CA THR A 284 7.81 -10.97 -8.99
C THR A 284 8.09 -12.42 -8.55
N PRO A 285 7.07 -13.16 -8.07
CA PRO A 285 7.17 -14.60 -7.83
C PRO A 285 7.78 -15.38 -9.01
N GLN A 286 7.42 -15.02 -10.24
CA GLN A 286 7.91 -15.69 -11.44
C GLN A 286 9.39 -15.39 -11.72
N GLN A 287 9.85 -14.15 -11.50
CA GLN A 287 11.27 -13.81 -11.63
C GLN A 287 12.11 -14.50 -10.55
N PHE A 288 11.58 -14.59 -9.32
CA PHE A 288 12.22 -15.30 -8.23
C PHE A 288 12.38 -16.80 -8.53
N ILE A 289 11.30 -17.49 -8.90
CA ILE A 289 11.36 -18.95 -9.14
C ILE A 289 12.24 -19.31 -10.35
N ASN A 290 12.35 -18.41 -11.33
CA ASN A 290 13.18 -18.63 -12.53
C ASN A 290 14.66 -18.31 -12.34
N SER A 291 15.08 -17.74 -11.20
CA SER A 291 16.46 -17.32 -10.98
C SER A 291 17.06 -17.93 -9.71
N PRO A 292 17.74 -19.10 -9.83
CA PRO A 292 18.42 -19.74 -8.71
C PRO A 292 19.39 -18.81 -7.97
N GLN A 293 20.14 -17.98 -8.70
CA GLN A 293 21.09 -17.04 -8.12
C GLN A 293 20.40 -16.00 -7.24
N LEU A 294 19.29 -15.42 -7.72
CA LEU A 294 18.54 -14.42 -6.95
C LEU A 294 17.83 -15.05 -5.74
N GLN A 295 17.35 -16.29 -5.86
CA GLN A 295 16.83 -17.03 -4.69
C GLN A 295 17.89 -17.14 -3.60
N LEU A 296 19.11 -17.56 -3.96
CA LEU A 296 20.19 -17.72 -2.99
C LEU A 296 20.59 -16.40 -2.35
N GLN A 297 20.71 -15.31 -3.12
CA GLN A 297 21.04 -13.99 -2.59
C GLN A 297 19.99 -13.49 -1.58
N ILE A 298 18.71 -13.60 -1.93
CA ILE A 298 17.61 -13.18 -1.07
C ILE A 298 17.54 -14.05 0.19
N ILE A 299 17.62 -15.37 0.05
CA ILE A 299 17.57 -16.31 1.17
C ILE A 299 18.76 -16.07 2.12
N ASP A 300 19.98 -15.94 1.59
CA ASP A 300 21.18 -15.70 2.40
C ASP A 300 21.09 -14.38 3.17
N TYR A 301 20.61 -13.33 2.50
CA TYR A 301 20.42 -12.03 3.12
C TYR A 301 19.46 -12.12 4.32
N LYS A 302 18.28 -12.73 4.13
CA LYS A 302 17.28 -12.88 5.21
C LYS A 302 17.77 -13.80 6.32
N LEU A 303 18.42 -14.91 5.99
CA LEU A 303 19.03 -15.80 6.99
C LEU A 303 20.14 -15.10 7.78
N GLY A 304 20.91 -14.22 7.14
CA GLY A 304 21.90 -13.38 7.82
C GLY A 304 21.26 -12.44 8.84
N GLN A 305 20.17 -11.77 8.47
CA GLN A 305 19.41 -10.91 9.39
C GLN A 305 18.84 -11.72 10.58
N TYR A 306 18.23 -12.86 10.30
CA TYR A 306 17.68 -13.73 11.34
C TYR A 306 18.78 -14.23 12.27
N TRP A 307 19.92 -14.66 11.72
CA TRP A 307 21.07 -15.09 12.51
C TRP A 307 21.55 -14.02 13.48
N GLN A 308 21.79 -12.80 13.00
CA GLN A 308 22.25 -11.69 13.85
C GLN A 308 21.24 -11.38 14.97
N SER A 309 19.94 -11.34 14.64
CA SER A 309 18.89 -11.09 15.61
C SER A 309 18.81 -12.20 16.66
N SER A 310 18.82 -13.46 16.22
CA SER A 310 18.75 -14.64 17.07
C SER A 310 19.98 -14.81 17.97
N LEU A 311 21.18 -14.49 17.49
CA LEU A 311 22.40 -14.53 18.30
C LEU A 311 22.35 -13.50 19.43
N ARG A 312 21.81 -12.31 19.17
CA ARG A 312 21.59 -11.30 20.21
C ARG A 312 20.53 -11.76 21.23
N LEU A 313 19.39 -12.27 20.75
CA LEU A 313 18.28 -12.69 21.61
C LEU A 313 18.62 -13.88 22.51
N SER A 314 19.51 -14.76 22.04
CA SER A 314 20.00 -15.93 22.79
C SER A 314 21.14 -15.60 23.75
N GLY A 315 21.60 -14.35 23.83
CA GLY A 315 22.76 -13.98 24.64
C GLY A 315 24.08 -14.56 24.12
N GLY A 316 24.16 -14.85 22.82
CA GLY A 316 25.32 -15.47 22.18
C GLY A 316 25.29 -17.00 22.12
N ASP A 317 24.25 -17.65 22.65
CA ASP A 317 24.10 -19.11 22.53
C ASP A 317 23.73 -19.49 21.09
N GLU A 318 24.71 -20.06 20.41
CA GLU A 318 24.57 -20.44 19.01
C GLU A 318 23.50 -21.51 18.76
N GLU A 319 23.36 -22.53 19.62
CA GLU A 319 22.39 -23.60 19.39
C GLU A 319 20.95 -23.07 19.53
N ILE A 320 20.73 -22.22 20.54
CA ILE A 320 19.47 -21.49 20.69
C ILE A 320 19.27 -20.58 19.48
N ALA A 321 20.29 -19.83 19.05
CA ALA A 321 20.20 -18.94 17.90
C ALA A 321 19.80 -19.68 16.61
N VAL A 322 20.41 -20.84 16.32
CA VAL A 322 20.05 -21.69 15.17
C VAL A 322 18.58 -22.09 15.22
N ARG A 323 18.10 -22.51 16.40
CA ARG A 323 16.70 -22.91 16.59
C ARG A 323 15.75 -21.72 16.45
N MET A 324 16.15 -20.54 16.90
CA MET A 324 15.38 -19.30 16.73
C MET A 324 15.31 -18.86 15.26
N VAL A 325 16.40 -19.01 14.48
CA VAL A 325 16.39 -18.76 13.02
C VAL A 325 15.42 -19.72 12.34
N ALA A 326 15.47 -21.01 12.68
CA ALA A 326 14.57 -22.01 12.12
C ALA A 326 13.09 -21.71 12.49
N ALA A 327 12.82 -21.30 13.72
CA ALA A 327 11.47 -20.89 14.14
C ALA A 327 11.00 -19.65 13.37
N GLN A 328 11.86 -18.64 13.22
CA GLN A 328 11.55 -17.44 12.43
C GLN A 328 11.24 -17.79 10.97
N TRP A 329 12.02 -18.69 10.36
CA TRP A 329 11.81 -19.13 8.98
C TRP A 329 10.46 -19.83 8.81
N TYR A 330 10.09 -20.66 9.78
CA TYR A 330 8.94 -21.54 9.70
C TYR A 330 7.62 -20.88 10.15
N SER A 331 7.65 -20.04 11.19
CA SER A 331 6.44 -19.45 11.79
C SER A 331 6.46 -17.92 11.86
N GLY A 332 7.55 -17.26 11.47
CA GLY A 332 7.68 -15.81 11.56
C GLY A 332 7.94 -15.26 12.97
N ASP A 333 8.07 -16.14 13.98
CA ASP A 333 8.35 -15.75 15.37
C ASP A 333 9.52 -16.60 15.91
N PRO A 334 10.67 -15.99 16.26
CA PRO A 334 11.83 -16.74 16.69
C PRO A 334 11.67 -17.29 18.12
N ARG A 335 10.72 -16.75 18.91
CA ARG A 335 10.50 -17.16 20.31
C ARG A 335 9.77 -18.50 20.41
N LEU A 336 9.17 -18.96 19.32
CA LEU A 336 8.46 -20.24 19.27
C LEU A 336 9.39 -21.45 19.10
N TYR A 337 10.71 -21.29 19.16
CA TYR A 337 11.68 -22.37 18.93
C TYR A 337 11.53 -23.59 19.86
N ASN A 338 10.88 -23.42 21.02
CA ASN A 338 10.56 -24.50 21.96
C ASN A 338 9.11 -25.01 21.81
N GLY A 339 8.27 -24.33 21.03
CA GLY A 339 6.83 -24.57 20.95
C GLY A 339 6.49 -26.02 20.57
N THR A 340 5.87 -26.74 21.52
CA THR A 340 5.51 -28.16 21.40
C THR A 340 4.20 -28.38 20.63
N ARG A 341 3.44 -27.31 20.37
CA ARG A 341 2.16 -27.39 19.66
C ARG A 341 2.36 -27.82 18.21
N VAL A 342 1.74 -28.94 17.85
CA VAL A 342 1.68 -29.46 16.47
C VAL A 342 0.97 -28.44 15.58
N GLN A 343 1.54 -28.17 14.42
CA GLN A 343 0.97 -27.21 13.47
C GLN A 343 -0.02 -27.90 12.52
N ARG A 344 -1.04 -27.16 12.11
CA ARG A 344 -2.02 -27.61 11.12
C ARG A 344 -2.17 -26.54 10.05
N TYR A 345 -2.04 -26.94 8.79
CA TYR A 345 -2.28 -26.06 7.65
C TYR A 345 -3.11 -26.82 6.62
N ASN A 346 -4.26 -26.25 6.25
CA ASN A 346 -5.24 -26.81 5.31
C ASN A 346 -5.57 -28.31 5.56
N GLY A 347 -5.77 -28.70 6.82
CA GLY A 347 -6.07 -30.08 7.22
C GLY A 347 -4.87 -31.02 7.34
N GLY A 348 -3.69 -30.65 6.82
CA GLY A 348 -2.44 -31.39 6.96
C GLY A 348 -1.79 -31.21 8.33
N ARG A 349 -1.16 -32.27 8.85
CA ARG A 349 -0.49 -32.30 10.16
C ARG A 349 1.01 -32.08 9.95
N TYR A 350 1.53 -30.98 10.50
CA TYR A 350 2.94 -30.61 10.42
C TYR A 350 3.61 -30.82 11.78
N PRO A 351 4.94 -31.05 11.83
CA PRO A 351 5.65 -31.15 13.10
C PRO A 351 5.45 -29.91 13.99
N SER A 352 5.62 -30.08 15.30
CA SER A 352 5.71 -28.93 16.19
C SER A 352 6.93 -28.07 15.82
N ILE A 353 6.90 -26.79 16.17
CA ILE A 353 8.03 -25.89 15.91
C ILE A 353 9.28 -26.39 16.65
N GLN A 354 9.10 -26.95 17.85
CA GLN A 354 10.18 -27.63 18.56
C GLN A 354 10.82 -28.76 17.74
N ALA A 355 10.01 -29.69 17.23
CA ALA A 355 10.50 -30.82 16.45
C ALA A 355 11.19 -30.35 15.16
N TYR A 356 10.61 -29.35 14.48
CA TYR A 356 11.19 -28.73 13.30
C TYR A 356 12.57 -28.11 13.60
N THR A 357 12.66 -27.26 14.62
CA THR A 357 13.90 -26.56 14.95
C THR A 357 15.00 -27.49 15.45
N LEU A 358 14.65 -28.57 16.16
CA LEU A 358 15.61 -29.60 16.56
C LEU A 358 16.17 -30.38 15.36
N ALA A 359 15.32 -30.70 14.38
CA ALA A 359 15.77 -31.35 13.15
C ALA A 359 16.71 -30.45 12.33
N VAL A 360 16.41 -29.14 12.25
CA VAL A 360 17.30 -28.16 11.63
C VAL A 360 18.63 -28.03 12.37
N LEU A 361 18.62 -27.95 13.72
CA LEU A 361 19.84 -27.88 14.51
C LEU A 361 20.75 -29.11 14.29
N SER A 362 20.16 -30.31 14.24
CA SER A 362 20.90 -31.54 13.96
C SER A 362 21.61 -31.48 12.60
N ARG A 363 20.91 -31.08 11.53
CA ARG A 363 21.52 -30.92 10.19
C ARG A 363 22.57 -29.80 10.15
N TYR A 364 22.31 -28.69 10.84
CA TYR A 364 23.24 -27.57 10.91
C TYR A 364 24.59 -27.99 11.50
N LYS A 365 24.60 -28.80 12.57
CA LYS A 365 25.84 -29.33 13.15
C LYS A 365 26.67 -30.13 12.13
N THR A 366 26.01 -30.89 11.25
CA THR A 366 26.69 -31.60 10.15
C THR A 366 27.29 -30.64 9.12
N PHE A 367 26.58 -29.58 8.72
CA PHE A 367 27.08 -28.62 7.73
C PHE A 367 28.07 -27.60 8.27
N ARG A 368 28.13 -27.41 9.59
CA ARG A 368 29.09 -26.49 10.22
C ARG A 368 30.48 -27.12 10.37
N ASN A 369 30.54 -28.44 10.54
CA ASN A 369 31.79 -29.16 10.78
C ASN A 369 32.44 -29.70 9.49
N ASN A 370 31.80 -29.52 8.34
CA ASN A 370 32.27 -29.85 6.99
C ASN A 370 32.37 -28.58 6.16
#